data_AF-A0AAV9KNM9-F1
#
_entry.id   AF-A0AAV9KNM9-F1
#
_cell.length_a   1.000
_cell.length_b   1.000
_cell.length_c   1.000
_cell.angle_alpha   90.00
_cell.angle_beta   90.00
_cell.angle_gamma   90.00
#
_symmetry.space_group_name_H-M   'P 1'
#
loop_
_entity.id
_entity.type
_entity.pdbx_description
1 polymer ?
#
loop_
_entity_poly.entity_id
_entity_poly.type
_entity_poly.pdbx_seq_one_letter_code
_entity_poly.pdbx_strand_id
1 'polypeptide(L)'
;MELKLKIILLLLLSLTTILFICATVRAGEEVEYLRPPPRKAFRLPWDPKSSSQPQQVHISLAGDKHIRVSWVTTDKSSPSIVEYGTSTGKYSYRAQGESTKYSYVLYRSGMIHHTVIGPLQDNTVYFYRCGGEDPEFQFKTPPSKFPVTFAVAGDLGQTGWTKSTLDHIDQCKYDVHLLPGDLSYADYIQHRWDTFGQLVQPLASARPWMVTQGNHEKEYIPFVVDEFISYNSRWKMPFEESGSTSNLYYSFDVSGVHTIMLGSYTDYNDYSDQYRWLKADLQKVDRKKTPWLVVLFHVPWYNSNEAHQGEADDMMTSMEPLLYAAGADIVFAGHVHAYERTKRVYNGKPDPCGAVHITIGDGGNKEGLARKYKLPQPEWSVFREASFGHGELMIINSTHASWSWHRNDDDEPVRSDQVSITSLIGSGCSSIGVMN
;
A
#
# COMPACT_ATOMS: atom_id res chain seq x y z
N MET A 1 -46.49 59.70 26.56
CA MET A 1 -45.19 59.86 25.84
C MET A 1 -44.13 58.90 26.38
N GLU A 2 -44.11 58.62 27.69
CA GLU A 2 -43.12 57.73 28.33
C GLU A 2 -43.19 56.23 27.96
N LEU A 3 -44.39 55.69 27.68
CA LEU A 3 -44.54 54.26 27.36
C LEU A 3 -43.94 53.89 25.99
N LYS A 4 -44.05 54.78 24.99
CA LYS A 4 -43.46 54.59 23.67
C LYS A 4 -41.92 54.63 23.73
N LEU A 5 -41.35 55.48 24.58
CA LEU A 5 -39.91 55.60 24.72
C LEU A 5 -39.30 54.36 25.41
N LYS A 6 -39.99 53.78 26.41
CA LYS A 6 -39.56 52.54 27.07
C LYS A 6 -39.59 51.32 26.14
N ILE A 7 -40.60 51.22 25.26
CA ILE A 7 -40.70 50.12 24.29
C ILE A 7 -39.59 50.21 23.23
N ILE A 8 -39.30 51.43 22.75
CA ILE A 8 -38.20 51.68 21.80
C ILE A 8 -36.85 51.34 22.45
N LEU A 9 -36.63 51.71 23.71
CA LEU A 9 -35.40 51.41 24.44
C LEU A 9 -35.22 49.89 24.66
N LEU A 10 -36.30 49.17 24.99
CA LEU A 10 -36.28 47.70 25.12
C LEU A 10 -36.00 47.00 23.78
N LEU A 11 -36.57 47.47 22.68
CA LEU A 11 -36.31 46.96 21.34
C LEU A 11 -34.87 47.23 20.89
N LEU A 12 -34.31 48.39 21.21
CA LEU A 12 -32.91 48.73 20.95
C LEU A 12 -31.95 47.88 21.79
N LEU A 13 -32.25 47.66 23.08
CA LEU A 13 -31.47 46.78 23.96
C LEU A 13 -31.51 45.32 23.49
N SER A 14 -32.66 44.81 23.04
CA SER A 14 -32.78 43.47 22.46
C SER A 14 -32.06 43.33 21.12
N LEU A 15 -32.09 44.38 20.27
CA LEU A 15 -31.34 44.37 19.01
C LEU A 15 -29.83 44.38 19.27
N THR A 16 -29.35 45.15 20.25
CA THR A 16 -27.92 45.18 20.59
C THR A 16 -27.44 43.90 21.26
N THR A 17 -28.28 43.19 22.03
CA THR A 17 -27.91 41.87 22.58
C THR A 17 -27.93 40.77 21.51
N ILE A 18 -28.85 40.82 20.54
CA ILE A 18 -28.84 39.91 19.38
C ILE A 18 -27.61 40.20 18.49
N LEU A 19 -27.25 41.47 18.29
CA LEU A 19 -26.03 41.86 17.57
C LEU A 19 -24.75 41.47 18.33
N PHE A 20 -24.74 41.47 19.67
CA PHE A 20 -23.59 40.98 20.46
C PHE A 20 -23.49 39.46 20.48
N ILE A 21 -24.61 38.72 20.50
CA ILE A 21 -24.62 37.26 20.39
C ILE A 21 -24.24 36.81 18.97
N CYS A 22 -24.60 37.58 17.94
CA CYS A 22 -24.10 37.36 16.57
C CYS A 22 -22.64 37.80 16.36
N ALA A 23 -22.09 38.70 17.19
CA ALA A 23 -20.71 39.18 17.08
C ALA A 23 -19.69 38.34 17.86
N THR A 24 -20.11 37.43 18.75
CA THR A 24 -19.22 36.45 19.39
C THR A 24 -19.07 35.13 18.61
N VAL A 25 -19.60 35.05 17.39
CA VAL A 25 -19.32 33.96 16.44
C VAL A 25 -18.39 34.48 15.34
N ARG A 26 -17.17 34.82 15.75
CA ARG A 26 -15.97 34.93 14.92
C ARG A 26 -14.83 34.40 15.79
N ALA A 27 -13.97 33.48 15.38
CA ALA A 27 -13.80 32.78 14.13
C ALA A 27 -13.16 31.44 14.52
N GLY A 28 -13.88 30.35 14.32
CA GLY A 28 -13.26 29.11 13.92
C GLY A 28 -13.58 28.99 12.44
N GLU A 29 -12.84 29.70 11.58
CA GLU A 29 -12.77 29.30 10.18
C GLU A 29 -12.04 27.96 10.17
N GLU A 30 -12.76 26.87 10.46
CA GLU A 30 -12.50 25.66 9.70
C GLU A 30 -12.83 26.06 8.27
N VAL A 31 -11.79 26.39 7.51
CA VAL A 31 -11.90 26.48 6.06
C VAL A 31 -12.46 25.12 5.65
N GLU A 32 -13.75 25.07 5.33
CA GLU A 32 -14.40 23.85 4.87
C GLU A 32 -13.65 23.42 3.61
N TYR A 33 -12.77 22.44 3.79
CA TYR A 33 -11.86 22.02 2.76
C TYR A 33 -12.67 21.51 1.57
N LEU A 34 -12.61 22.24 0.46
CA LEU A 34 -13.42 21.95 -0.72
C LEU A 34 -12.70 20.94 -1.60
N ARG A 35 -13.02 19.66 -1.39
CA ARG A 35 -12.41 18.54 -2.12
C ARG A 35 -12.51 18.71 -3.64
N PRO A 36 -11.42 18.52 -4.40
CA PRO A 36 -11.49 18.57 -5.85
C PRO A 36 -12.34 17.41 -6.42
N PRO A 37 -12.92 17.59 -7.62
CA PRO A 37 -13.77 16.57 -8.23
C PRO A 37 -12.98 15.32 -8.67
N PRO A 38 -13.63 14.16 -8.88
CA PRO A 38 -12.99 12.98 -9.44
C PRO A 38 -12.29 13.28 -10.78
N ARG A 39 -11.03 12.82 -10.93
CA ARG A 39 -10.28 12.92 -12.19
C ARG A 39 -10.64 11.74 -13.09
N LYS A 40 -10.59 11.97 -14.41
CA LYS A 40 -10.91 10.94 -15.40
C LYS A 40 -9.94 9.76 -15.33
N ALA A 41 -10.42 8.57 -15.71
CA ALA A 41 -9.57 7.43 -15.98
C ALA A 41 -8.49 7.82 -17.00
N PHE A 42 -7.25 7.43 -16.70
CA PHE A 42 -6.11 7.72 -17.54
C PHE A 42 -6.20 6.93 -18.84
N ARG A 43 -5.87 7.55 -19.97
CA ARG A 43 -5.71 6.87 -21.26
C ARG A 43 -4.27 7.05 -21.69
N LEU A 44 -3.49 5.98 -21.63
CA LEU A 44 -2.16 5.99 -22.23
C LEU A 44 -2.31 6.14 -23.76
N PRO A 45 -1.64 7.12 -24.37
CA PRO A 45 -1.61 7.22 -25.83
C PRO A 45 -0.99 5.94 -26.41
N TRP A 46 -1.51 5.49 -27.55
CA TRP A 46 -0.94 4.35 -28.26
C TRP A 46 0.47 4.70 -28.74
N ASP A 47 1.46 3.94 -28.26
CA ASP A 47 2.86 4.07 -28.64
C ASP A 47 3.33 2.75 -29.26
N PRO A 48 3.56 2.68 -30.58
CA PRO A 48 3.99 1.46 -31.23
C PRO A 48 5.42 1.09 -30.80
N LYS A 49 5.53 0.14 -29.88
CA LYS A 49 6.80 -0.49 -29.50
C LYS A 49 7.11 -1.69 -30.39
N SER A 50 8.39 -2.05 -30.51
CA SER A 50 8.77 -3.31 -31.17
C SER A 50 8.18 -4.50 -30.39
N SER A 51 7.94 -5.63 -31.05
CA SER A 51 7.27 -6.74 -30.38
C SER A 51 8.11 -7.38 -29.26
N SER A 52 9.44 -7.31 -29.39
CA SER A 52 10.41 -7.78 -28.39
C SER A 52 10.69 -6.76 -27.29
N GLN A 53 10.30 -5.49 -27.45
CA GLN A 53 10.59 -4.44 -26.49
C GLN A 53 9.89 -4.71 -25.13
N PRO A 54 10.65 -4.74 -24.02
CA PRO A 54 10.09 -4.90 -22.68
C PRO A 54 9.14 -3.76 -22.31
N GLN A 55 7.99 -4.13 -21.76
CA GLN A 55 6.98 -3.21 -21.23
C GLN A 55 6.51 -3.68 -19.86
N GLN A 56 5.83 -2.80 -19.14
CA GLN A 56 5.29 -3.07 -17.81
C GLN A 56 6.39 -3.55 -16.85
N VAL A 57 7.61 -3.01 -17.01
CA VAL A 57 8.78 -3.44 -16.25
C VAL A 57 8.60 -3.05 -14.79
N HIS A 58 8.68 -4.03 -13.91
CA HIS A 58 8.59 -3.83 -12.47
C HIS A 58 9.53 -4.79 -11.74
N ILE A 59 9.96 -4.39 -10.54
CA ILE A 59 10.84 -5.20 -9.70
C ILE A 59 10.23 -5.44 -8.33
N SER A 60 10.55 -6.57 -7.72
CA SER A 60 10.18 -6.94 -6.36
C SER A 60 11.36 -7.59 -5.65
N LEU A 61 11.32 -7.63 -4.31
CA LEU A 61 12.30 -8.41 -3.54
C LEU A 61 12.06 -9.90 -3.79
N ALA A 62 13.14 -10.68 -3.80
CA ALA A 62 13.14 -12.11 -4.15
C ALA A 62 13.99 -12.94 -3.18
N GLY A 63 13.92 -12.62 -1.89
CA GLY A 63 14.79 -13.19 -0.86
C GLY A 63 16.07 -12.38 -0.60
N ASP A 64 16.93 -12.90 0.29
CA ASP A 64 18.13 -12.18 0.75
C ASP A 64 19.04 -11.79 -0.41
N LYS A 65 19.25 -10.48 -0.60
CA LYS A 65 20.08 -9.88 -1.65
C LYS A 65 19.67 -10.20 -3.09
N HIS A 66 18.42 -10.62 -3.31
CA HIS A 66 17.90 -10.93 -4.64
C HIS A 66 16.73 -10.01 -4.98
N ILE A 67 16.66 -9.64 -6.26
CA ILE A 67 15.55 -8.88 -6.83
C ILE A 67 14.98 -9.68 -7.99
N ARG A 68 13.65 -9.73 -8.08
CA ARG A 68 12.94 -10.25 -9.25
C ARG A 68 12.65 -9.08 -10.18
N VAL A 69 13.07 -9.22 -11.43
CA VAL A 69 12.71 -8.32 -12.52
C VAL A 69 11.64 -8.99 -13.36
N SER A 70 10.53 -8.30 -13.55
CA SER A 70 9.37 -8.77 -14.28
C SER A 70 9.03 -7.81 -15.42
N TRP A 71 8.66 -8.35 -16.58
CA TRP A 71 8.26 -7.53 -17.74
C TRP A 71 7.36 -8.32 -18.69
N VAL A 72 6.77 -7.62 -19.65
CA VAL A 72 5.91 -8.21 -20.68
C VAL A 72 6.47 -7.89 -22.07
N THR A 73 6.48 -8.86 -22.96
CA THR A 73 6.69 -8.68 -24.41
C THR A 73 5.48 -9.17 -25.20
N THR A 74 5.30 -8.69 -26.42
CA THR A 74 4.26 -9.23 -27.33
C THR A 74 4.79 -10.38 -28.18
N ASP A 75 6.10 -10.42 -28.42
CA ASP A 75 6.79 -11.53 -29.05
C ASP A 75 6.98 -12.70 -28.07
N LYS A 76 6.35 -13.83 -28.39
CA LYS A 76 6.37 -15.05 -27.57
C LYS A 76 7.72 -15.78 -27.62
N SER A 77 8.63 -15.38 -28.50
CA SER A 77 9.98 -15.94 -28.60
C SER A 77 11.04 -15.14 -27.84
N SER A 78 10.65 -13.98 -27.26
CA SER A 78 11.56 -13.17 -26.47
C SER A 78 12.11 -13.96 -25.27
N PRO A 79 13.42 -13.88 -25.00
CA PRO A 79 14.00 -14.62 -23.90
C PRO A 79 13.73 -13.97 -22.54
N SER A 80 13.52 -14.78 -21.50
CA SER A 80 13.52 -14.34 -20.10
C SER A 80 14.95 -14.13 -19.58
N ILE A 81 15.65 -13.12 -20.06
CA ILE A 81 17.02 -12.81 -19.64
C ILE A 81 17.10 -11.41 -19.07
N VAL A 82 17.88 -11.25 -18.00
CA VAL A 82 18.27 -9.93 -17.48
C VAL A 82 19.78 -9.82 -17.49
N GLU A 83 20.27 -8.78 -18.13
CA GLU A 83 21.69 -8.39 -18.10
C GLU A 83 21.81 -7.16 -17.21
N TYR A 84 22.74 -7.17 -16.25
CA TYR A 84 22.85 -6.12 -15.24
C TYR A 84 24.31 -5.84 -14.81
N GLY A 85 24.55 -4.64 -14.29
CA GLY A 85 25.86 -4.19 -13.82
C GLY A 85 25.77 -2.85 -13.08
N THR A 86 26.90 -2.34 -12.58
CA THR A 86 26.96 -1.09 -11.80
C THR A 86 27.35 0.13 -12.64
N SER A 87 27.34 0.01 -13.96
CA SER A 87 27.67 1.09 -14.90
C SER A 87 26.77 1.02 -16.13
N THR A 88 26.27 2.18 -16.55
CA THR A 88 25.43 2.30 -17.76
C THR A 88 26.12 1.69 -18.98
N GLY A 89 25.36 0.93 -19.77
CA GLY A 89 25.79 0.21 -20.96
C GLY A 89 26.77 -0.94 -20.70
N LYS A 90 27.05 -1.30 -19.44
CA LYS A 90 28.02 -2.34 -19.07
C LYS A 90 27.41 -3.36 -18.12
N TYR A 91 27.00 -4.48 -18.69
CA TYR A 91 26.35 -5.57 -17.96
C TYR A 91 27.35 -6.69 -17.67
N SER A 92 27.92 -6.69 -16.47
CA SER A 92 28.89 -7.71 -16.03
C SER A 92 28.23 -9.04 -15.65
N TYR A 93 26.92 -9.04 -15.44
CA TYR A 93 26.16 -10.20 -15.00
C TYR A 93 24.97 -10.45 -15.91
N ARG A 94 24.56 -11.71 -15.97
CA ARG A 94 23.41 -12.18 -16.75
C ARG A 94 22.68 -13.28 -15.99
N ALA A 95 21.37 -13.18 -15.91
CA ALA A 95 20.50 -14.20 -15.32
C ALA A 95 19.46 -14.67 -16.34
N GLN A 96 19.08 -15.94 -16.24
CA GLN A 96 17.99 -16.54 -17.00
C GLN A 96 16.84 -16.79 -16.05
N GLY A 97 15.64 -16.37 -16.44
CA GLY A 97 14.40 -16.57 -15.72
C GLY A 97 13.41 -17.44 -16.47
N GLU A 98 12.17 -17.39 -15.99
CA GLU A 98 11.01 -18.10 -16.51
C GLU A 98 10.07 -17.15 -17.27
N SER A 99 9.11 -17.72 -17.99
CA SER A 99 8.05 -16.96 -18.64
C SER A 99 6.72 -17.68 -18.52
N THR A 100 5.64 -16.91 -18.40
CA THR A 100 4.26 -17.38 -18.38
C THR A 100 3.39 -16.53 -19.29
N LYS A 101 2.15 -16.97 -19.51
CA LYS A 101 1.09 -16.22 -20.18
C LYS A 101 -0.23 -16.72 -19.65
N TYR A 102 -1.24 -15.87 -19.67
CA TYR A 102 -2.59 -16.27 -19.28
C TYR A 102 -3.63 -15.85 -20.31
N SER A 103 -4.80 -16.47 -20.17
CA SER A 103 -5.98 -16.21 -20.96
C SER A 103 -7.10 -15.85 -20.01
N TYR A 104 -7.95 -14.91 -20.42
CA TYR A 104 -9.10 -14.50 -19.63
C TYR A 104 -10.27 -14.26 -20.58
N VAL A 105 -11.17 -15.24 -20.67
CA VAL A 105 -12.23 -15.26 -21.71
C VAL A 105 -11.59 -15.08 -23.12
N LEU A 106 -11.81 -13.93 -23.77
CA LEU A 106 -11.26 -13.60 -25.09
C LEU A 106 -9.88 -12.93 -25.02
N TYR A 107 -9.48 -12.41 -23.86
CA TYR A 107 -8.18 -11.79 -23.69
C TYR A 107 -7.06 -12.84 -23.66
N ARG A 108 -5.91 -12.47 -24.21
CA ARG A 108 -4.65 -13.21 -24.18
C ARG A 108 -3.56 -12.23 -23.79
N SER A 109 -2.81 -12.52 -22.73
CA SER A 109 -1.68 -11.69 -22.34
C SER A 109 -0.55 -11.75 -23.38
N GLY A 110 0.34 -10.76 -23.31
CA GLY A 110 1.71 -10.93 -23.81
C GLY A 110 2.45 -12.07 -23.09
N MET A 111 3.69 -12.31 -23.48
CA MET A 111 4.59 -13.16 -22.70
C MET A 111 5.04 -12.38 -21.47
N ILE A 112 4.80 -12.92 -20.28
CA ILE A 112 5.19 -12.33 -19.00
C ILE A 112 6.44 -13.05 -18.53
N HIS A 113 7.49 -12.32 -18.23
CA HIS A 113 8.79 -12.85 -17.85
C HIS A 113 9.08 -12.54 -16.40
N HIS A 114 9.72 -13.46 -15.69
CA HIS A 114 10.21 -13.25 -14.33
C HIS A 114 11.64 -13.77 -14.22
N THR A 115 12.57 -12.90 -13.87
CA THR A 115 13.99 -13.27 -13.71
C THR A 115 14.49 -12.78 -12.36
N VAL A 116 15.01 -13.69 -11.54
CA VAL A 116 15.66 -13.35 -10.28
C VAL A 116 17.13 -13.07 -10.54
N ILE A 117 17.61 -11.91 -10.07
CA ILE A 117 19.01 -11.48 -10.14
C ILE A 117 19.60 -11.36 -8.74
N GLY A 118 20.90 -11.65 -8.63
CA GLY A 118 21.65 -11.60 -7.37
C GLY A 118 22.67 -12.72 -7.23
N PRO A 119 23.38 -12.79 -6.09
CA PRO A 119 23.26 -11.86 -4.96
C PRO A 119 23.81 -10.46 -5.29
N LEU A 120 23.11 -9.43 -4.83
CA LEU A 120 23.42 -8.01 -5.07
C LEU A 120 24.10 -7.37 -3.84
N GLN A 121 24.81 -6.27 -4.07
CA GLN A 121 25.29 -5.42 -2.99
C GLN A 121 24.19 -4.51 -2.49
N ASP A 122 24.13 -4.26 -1.18
CA ASP A 122 23.15 -3.37 -0.55
C ASP A 122 23.41 -1.91 -0.94
N ASN A 123 22.38 -1.06 -0.89
CA ASN A 123 22.48 0.39 -1.13
C ASN A 123 23.23 0.76 -2.44
N THR A 124 23.13 -0.07 -3.47
CA THR A 124 23.92 0.03 -4.70
C THR A 124 23.01 0.21 -5.90
N VAL A 125 23.40 1.12 -6.80
CA VAL A 125 22.70 1.35 -8.07
C VAL A 125 23.16 0.31 -9.09
N TYR A 126 22.19 -0.36 -9.72
CA TYR A 126 22.40 -1.29 -10.82
C TYR A 126 21.64 -0.79 -12.05
N PHE A 127 22.30 -0.90 -13.20
CA PHE A 127 21.73 -0.71 -14.52
C PHE A 127 21.41 -2.08 -15.10
N TYR A 128 20.26 -2.22 -15.76
CA TYR A 128 19.83 -3.50 -16.29
C TYR A 128 18.99 -3.34 -17.56
N ARG A 129 18.98 -4.37 -18.39
CA ARG A 129 18.07 -4.50 -19.53
C ARG A 129 17.42 -5.87 -19.56
N CYS A 130 16.20 -5.91 -20.09
CA CYS A 130 15.38 -7.11 -20.14
C CYS A 130 15.35 -7.68 -21.55
N GLY A 131 15.42 -9.00 -21.70
CA GLY A 131 15.42 -9.67 -23.01
C GLY A 131 16.63 -9.40 -23.90
N GLY A 132 17.64 -8.66 -23.40
CA GLY A 132 18.75 -8.15 -24.22
C GLY A 132 18.39 -6.95 -25.09
N GLU A 133 17.22 -6.35 -24.86
CA GLU A 133 16.62 -5.27 -25.65
C GLU A 133 16.63 -3.95 -24.88
N ASP A 134 16.59 -2.83 -25.61
CA ASP A 134 16.41 -1.50 -25.04
C ASP A 134 14.95 -1.27 -24.56
N PRO A 135 14.72 -0.34 -23.60
CA PRO A 135 15.69 0.56 -22.99
C PRO A 135 16.47 -0.06 -21.83
N GLU A 136 17.59 0.58 -21.47
CA GLU A 136 18.25 0.37 -20.18
C GLU A 136 17.40 1.00 -19.06
N PHE A 137 17.24 0.25 -17.98
CA PHE A 137 16.61 0.66 -16.73
C PHE A 137 17.66 0.77 -15.62
N GLN A 138 17.31 1.42 -14.52
CA GLN A 138 18.15 1.48 -13.32
C GLN A 138 17.31 1.26 -12.07
N PHE A 139 17.85 0.52 -11.10
CA PHE A 139 17.29 0.41 -9.77
C PHE A 139 18.36 0.60 -8.70
N LYS A 140 17.92 0.79 -7.46
CA LYS A 140 18.80 0.82 -6.30
C LYS A 140 18.35 -0.24 -5.29
N THR A 141 19.28 -1.08 -4.83
CA THR A 141 18.98 -2.04 -3.76
C THR A 141 18.72 -1.30 -2.43
N PRO A 142 17.83 -1.82 -1.57
CA PRO A 142 17.64 -1.28 -0.23
C PRO A 142 18.94 -1.31 0.59
N PRO A 143 19.06 -0.47 1.63
CA PRO A 143 20.20 -0.54 2.55
C PRO A 143 20.12 -1.80 3.43
N SER A 144 21.24 -2.34 3.91
CA SER A 144 21.22 -3.47 4.87
C SER A 144 20.96 -3.08 6.31
N LYS A 145 20.90 -1.78 6.62
CA LYS A 145 20.68 -1.24 7.96
C LYS A 145 19.80 0.00 7.87
N PHE A 146 19.24 0.39 9.01
CA PHE A 146 18.56 1.67 9.16
C PHE A 146 19.45 2.86 8.78
N PRO A 147 18.87 3.97 8.29
CA PRO A 147 17.44 4.14 8.03
C PRO A 147 16.98 3.43 6.76
N VAL A 148 15.70 3.05 6.72
CA VAL A 148 15.01 2.60 5.50
C VAL A 148 13.66 3.30 5.37
N THR A 149 13.29 3.67 4.16
CA THR A 149 12.05 4.41 3.90
C THR A 149 11.13 3.62 2.98
N PHE A 150 9.87 3.46 3.40
CA PHE A 150 8.81 2.85 2.63
C PHE A 150 7.83 3.91 2.13
N ALA A 151 7.50 3.88 0.84
CA ALA A 151 6.29 4.51 0.34
C ALA A 151 5.13 3.53 0.50
N VAL A 152 3.94 4.01 0.89
CA VAL A 152 2.76 3.16 1.11
C VAL A 152 1.55 3.79 0.44
N ALA A 153 0.89 3.07 -0.47
CA ALA A 153 -0.37 3.50 -1.08
C ALA A 153 -1.16 2.25 -1.51
N GLY A 154 -2.44 2.16 -1.14
CA GLY A 154 -3.35 1.11 -1.60
C GLY A 154 -4.31 1.63 -2.67
N ASP A 155 -5.03 0.73 -3.32
CA ASP A 155 -6.24 1.08 -4.07
C ASP A 155 -5.95 2.12 -5.17
N LEU A 156 -4.84 1.91 -5.88
CA LEU A 156 -4.28 2.87 -6.83
C LEU A 156 -5.22 3.07 -8.03
N GLY A 157 -5.60 1.99 -8.70
CA GLY A 157 -6.29 2.06 -9.98
C GLY A 157 -5.49 2.80 -11.05
N GLN A 158 -6.16 3.55 -11.92
CA GLN A 158 -5.52 4.20 -13.07
C GLN A 158 -6.26 5.46 -13.52
N THR A 159 -6.41 6.42 -12.62
CA THR A 159 -7.03 7.72 -12.89
C THR A 159 -6.00 8.85 -12.86
N GLY A 160 -6.44 10.07 -13.18
CA GLY A 160 -5.61 11.27 -12.95
C GLY A 160 -5.26 11.50 -11.46
N TRP A 161 -6.00 10.89 -10.52
CA TRP A 161 -5.62 10.89 -9.11
C TRP A 161 -4.50 9.90 -8.84
N THR A 162 -4.58 8.68 -9.40
CA THR A 162 -3.48 7.72 -9.35
C THR A 162 -2.18 8.34 -9.87
N LYS A 163 -2.23 9.06 -11.01
CA LYS A 163 -1.04 9.75 -11.53
C LYS A 163 -0.50 10.79 -10.56
N SER A 164 -1.37 11.58 -9.92
CA SER A 164 -1.00 12.52 -8.86
C SER A 164 -0.30 11.80 -7.70
N THR A 165 -0.88 10.69 -7.23
CA THR A 165 -0.31 9.85 -6.16
C THR A 165 1.09 9.37 -6.52
N LEU A 166 1.26 8.83 -7.73
CA LEU A 166 2.55 8.34 -8.22
C LEU A 166 3.56 9.49 -8.37
N ASP A 167 3.14 10.65 -8.87
CA ASP A 167 4.02 11.83 -9.00
C ASP A 167 4.50 12.34 -7.66
N HIS A 168 3.64 12.33 -6.64
CA HIS A 168 4.02 12.70 -5.28
C HIS A 168 4.97 11.65 -4.66
N ILE A 169 4.74 10.36 -4.92
CA ILE A 169 5.65 9.30 -4.49
C ILE A 169 7.03 9.39 -5.17
N ASP A 170 7.10 9.82 -6.44
CA ASP A 170 8.37 10.04 -7.15
C ASP A 170 9.23 11.13 -6.48
N GLN A 171 8.58 12.09 -5.82
CA GLN A 171 9.25 13.13 -5.04
C GLN A 171 9.77 12.60 -3.69
N CYS A 172 9.22 11.48 -3.19
CA CYS A 172 9.69 10.83 -1.97
C CYS A 172 11.00 10.06 -2.22
N LYS A 173 11.96 10.20 -1.30
CA LYS A 173 13.17 9.36 -1.30
C LYS A 173 12.88 8.04 -0.59
N TYR A 174 12.26 7.09 -1.29
CA TYR A 174 11.93 5.77 -0.75
C TYR A 174 12.83 4.65 -1.29
N ASP A 175 12.90 3.56 -0.53
CA ASP A 175 13.69 2.36 -0.83
C ASP A 175 12.80 1.19 -1.29
N VAL A 176 11.57 1.08 -0.75
CA VAL A 176 10.60 0.02 -1.08
C VAL A 176 9.18 0.62 -1.11
N HIS A 177 8.35 0.20 -2.06
CA HIS A 177 6.94 0.57 -2.13
C HIS A 177 6.07 -0.58 -1.63
N LEU A 178 5.14 -0.30 -0.72
CA LEU A 178 4.19 -1.26 -0.17
C LEU A 178 2.76 -0.92 -0.65
N LEU A 179 2.06 -1.92 -1.20
CA LEU A 179 0.73 -1.73 -1.77
C LEU A 179 -0.26 -2.79 -1.21
N PRO A 180 -1.17 -2.41 -0.29
CA PRO A 180 -2.11 -3.32 0.36
C PRO A 180 -3.34 -3.69 -0.52
N GLY A 181 -3.12 -4.13 -1.77
CA GLY A 181 -4.18 -4.62 -2.66
C GLY A 181 -4.89 -3.56 -3.51
N ASP A 182 -5.75 -4.05 -4.41
CA ASP A 182 -6.51 -3.29 -5.41
C ASP A 182 -5.61 -2.47 -6.34
N LEU A 183 -4.89 -3.18 -7.20
CA LEU A 183 -3.85 -2.61 -8.03
C LEU A 183 -4.46 -1.83 -9.20
N SER A 184 -5.07 -2.55 -10.15
CA SER A 184 -5.37 -2.01 -11.48
C SER A 184 -6.82 -1.56 -11.67
N TYR A 185 -7.75 -2.08 -10.87
CA TYR A 185 -9.21 -1.98 -11.09
C TYR A 185 -9.60 -2.39 -12.51
N ALA A 186 -8.92 -3.44 -13.01
CA ALA A 186 -9.20 -3.99 -14.33
C ALA A 186 -10.62 -4.52 -14.42
N ASP A 187 -11.10 -5.17 -13.35
CA ASP A 187 -12.45 -5.66 -13.16
C ASP A 187 -12.93 -6.36 -14.42
N TYR A 188 -12.33 -7.49 -14.73
CA TYR A 188 -12.65 -8.33 -15.89
C TYR A 188 -12.18 -7.73 -17.24
N ILE A 189 -11.86 -6.44 -17.32
CA ILE A 189 -11.35 -5.76 -18.53
C ILE A 189 -9.83 -5.81 -18.55
N GLN A 190 -9.27 -6.96 -18.95
CA GLN A 190 -7.84 -7.27 -18.79
C GLN A 190 -6.84 -6.30 -19.44
N HIS A 191 -7.21 -5.57 -20.50
CA HIS A 191 -6.33 -4.52 -21.06
C HIS A 191 -5.98 -3.41 -20.06
N ARG A 192 -6.75 -3.28 -18.98
CA ARG A 192 -6.47 -2.38 -17.86
C ARG A 192 -5.28 -2.83 -17.01
N TRP A 193 -4.99 -4.12 -16.94
CA TRP A 193 -3.73 -4.58 -16.33
C TRP A 193 -2.52 -4.14 -17.14
N ASP A 194 -2.61 -4.20 -18.47
CA ASP A 194 -1.51 -3.79 -19.36
C ASP A 194 -1.20 -2.30 -19.22
N THR A 195 -2.24 -1.48 -19.24
CA THR A 195 -2.13 -0.02 -19.09
C THR A 195 -1.75 0.39 -17.67
N PHE A 196 -2.21 -0.34 -16.64
CA PHE A 196 -1.73 -0.15 -15.27
C PHE A 196 -0.22 -0.44 -15.16
N GLY A 197 0.24 -1.56 -15.71
CA GLY A 197 1.67 -1.91 -15.72
C GLY A 197 2.53 -0.85 -16.42
N GLN A 198 2.05 -0.29 -17.52
CA GLN A 198 2.71 0.83 -18.20
C GLN A 198 2.70 2.11 -17.37
N LEU A 199 1.59 2.41 -16.67
CA LEU A 199 1.45 3.59 -15.80
C LEU A 199 2.43 3.56 -14.63
N VAL A 200 2.62 2.41 -13.97
CA VAL A 200 3.49 2.30 -12.80
C VAL A 200 4.96 2.03 -13.14
N GLN A 201 5.27 1.58 -14.36
CA GLN A 201 6.63 1.22 -14.80
C GLN A 201 7.72 2.25 -14.41
N PRO A 202 7.52 3.58 -14.55
CA PRO A 202 8.56 4.55 -14.19
C PRO A 202 9.07 4.40 -12.75
N LEU A 203 8.18 4.11 -11.80
CA LEU A 203 8.53 3.88 -10.41
C LEU A 203 8.83 2.41 -10.11
N ALA A 204 8.03 1.51 -10.65
CA ALA A 204 8.10 0.08 -10.37
C ALA A 204 9.36 -0.58 -10.95
N SER A 205 9.96 -0.02 -12.00
CA SER A 205 11.27 -0.46 -12.51
C SER A 205 12.46 0.03 -11.68
N ALA A 206 12.28 1.07 -10.86
CA ALA A 206 13.36 1.73 -10.14
C ALA A 206 13.49 1.33 -8.66
N ARG A 207 12.39 0.89 -8.04
CA ARG A 207 12.35 0.45 -6.64
C ARG A 207 11.48 -0.81 -6.50
N PRO A 208 11.77 -1.71 -5.56
CA PRO A 208 10.92 -2.87 -5.29
C PRO A 208 9.51 -2.48 -4.89
N TRP A 209 8.51 -3.06 -5.57
CA TRP A 209 7.10 -2.99 -5.21
C TRP A 209 6.69 -4.32 -4.59
N MET A 210 6.22 -4.25 -3.35
CA MET A 210 5.73 -5.40 -2.58
C MET A 210 4.22 -5.24 -2.45
N VAL A 211 3.49 -6.11 -3.14
CA VAL A 211 2.04 -6.00 -3.32
C VAL A 211 1.33 -7.20 -2.71
N THR A 212 0.11 -7.02 -2.20
CA THR A 212 -0.81 -8.13 -1.91
C THR A 212 -2.04 -7.99 -2.80
N GLN A 213 -2.96 -8.95 -2.70
CA GLN A 213 -4.23 -8.96 -3.41
C GLN A 213 -5.30 -8.16 -2.65
N GLY A 214 -6.21 -7.51 -3.37
CA GLY A 214 -7.49 -7.01 -2.89
C GLY A 214 -8.67 -7.69 -3.60
N ASN A 215 -9.90 -7.21 -3.38
CA ASN A 215 -11.08 -7.81 -4.01
C ASN A 215 -11.07 -7.62 -5.53
N HIS A 216 -10.45 -6.55 -6.04
CA HIS A 216 -10.38 -6.28 -7.47
C HIS A 216 -9.41 -7.21 -8.21
N GLU A 217 -8.54 -7.93 -7.50
CA GLU A 217 -7.67 -8.97 -8.08
C GLU A 217 -8.37 -10.33 -8.21
N LYS A 218 -9.51 -10.56 -7.55
CA LYS A 218 -10.19 -11.86 -7.57
C LYS A 218 -10.58 -12.26 -9.00
N GLU A 219 -11.21 -11.35 -9.74
CA GLU A 219 -11.62 -11.52 -11.14
C GLU A 219 -12.20 -12.91 -11.47
N TYR A 220 -13.00 -13.48 -10.57
CA TYR A 220 -13.56 -14.82 -10.69
C TYR A 220 -14.77 -14.85 -11.64
N ILE A 221 -14.82 -15.83 -12.54
CA ILE A 221 -16.01 -16.13 -13.35
C ILE A 221 -16.36 -17.60 -13.17
N PRO A 222 -17.50 -17.93 -12.52
CA PRO A 222 -17.91 -19.31 -12.30
C PRO A 222 -17.81 -20.17 -13.56
N PHE A 223 -17.13 -21.32 -13.45
CA PHE A 223 -16.93 -22.30 -14.52
C PHE A 223 -16.08 -21.84 -15.72
N VAL A 224 -15.50 -20.63 -15.68
CA VAL A 224 -14.75 -20.06 -16.82
C VAL A 224 -13.33 -19.61 -16.43
N VAL A 225 -13.18 -18.94 -15.30
CA VAL A 225 -11.91 -18.36 -14.85
C VAL A 225 -11.78 -18.54 -13.34
N ASP A 226 -10.66 -19.12 -12.89
CA ASP A 226 -10.29 -19.21 -11.47
C ASP A 226 -9.89 -17.85 -10.88
N GLU A 227 -9.89 -17.74 -9.55
CA GLU A 227 -9.56 -16.50 -8.86
C GLU A 227 -8.08 -16.11 -9.05
N PHE A 228 -7.78 -14.82 -9.09
CA PHE A 228 -6.41 -14.25 -9.05
C PHE A 228 -5.48 -14.61 -10.21
N ILE A 229 -5.97 -15.17 -11.32
CA ILE A 229 -5.12 -15.56 -12.46
C ILE A 229 -4.26 -14.39 -12.95
N SER A 230 -4.85 -13.21 -13.12
CA SER A 230 -4.16 -12.02 -13.63
C SER A 230 -3.09 -11.53 -12.66
N TYR A 231 -3.42 -11.45 -11.36
CA TYR A 231 -2.50 -11.05 -10.28
C TYR A 231 -1.31 -12.01 -10.19
N ASN A 232 -1.57 -13.32 -10.06
CA ASN A 232 -0.52 -14.34 -9.92
C ASN A 232 0.39 -14.45 -11.15
N SER A 233 -0.14 -14.16 -12.34
CA SER A 233 0.65 -14.18 -13.56
C SER A 233 1.55 -12.96 -13.71
N ARG A 234 1.15 -11.80 -13.17
CA ARG A 234 1.83 -10.51 -13.39
C ARG A 234 2.77 -10.15 -12.25
N TRP A 235 2.34 -10.36 -11.01
CA TRP A 235 3.01 -9.92 -9.79
C TRP A 235 3.45 -11.14 -8.96
N LYS A 236 4.55 -11.78 -9.38
CA LYS A 236 5.14 -12.91 -8.65
C LYS A 236 5.98 -12.39 -7.47
N MET A 237 5.45 -12.58 -6.26
CA MET A 237 6.02 -12.14 -4.99
C MET A 237 6.91 -13.23 -4.36
N PRO A 238 7.73 -12.94 -3.34
CA PRO A 238 8.68 -13.89 -2.76
C PRO A 238 8.03 -14.91 -1.81
N PHE A 239 6.95 -15.55 -2.24
CA PHE A 239 6.19 -16.47 -1.39
C PHE A 239 6.95 -17.77 -1.12
N GLU A 240 7.70 -18.28 -2.10
CA GLU A 240 8.52 -19.49 -1.93
C GLU A 240 9.67 -19.22 -0.95
N GLU A 241 10.30 -18.06 -1.07
CA GLU A 241 11.40 -17.60 -0.21
C GLU A 241 10.94 -17.38 1.24
N SER A 242 9.67 -17.03 1.46
CA SER A 242 9.05 -16.93 2.79
C SER A 242 8.46 -18.26 3.29
N GLY A 243 8.62 -19.35 2.55
CA GLY A 243 8.06 -20.67 2.89
C GLY A 243 6.53 -20.75 2.82
N SER A 244 5.89 -19.83 2.11
CA SER A 244 4.47 -19.92 1.75
C SER A 244 4.29 -20.79 0.51
N THR A 245 3.10 -21.38 0.37
CA THR A 245 2.68 -22.13 -0.83
C THR A 245 1.85 -21.29 -1.79
N SER A 246 1.60 -20.02 -1.46
CA SER A 246 0.67 -19.15 -2.18
C SER A 246 1.24 -17.75 -2.37
N ASN A 247 1.13 -17.22 -3.58
CA ASN A 247 1.50 -15.84 -3.90
C ASN A 247 0.58 -14.77 -3.24
N LEU A 248 -0.49 -15.21 -2.57
CA LEU A 248 -1.46 -14.34 -1.90
C LEU A 248 -1.04 -13.93 -0.48
N TYR A 249 -0.08 -14.64 0.13
CA TYR A 249 0.47 -14.32 1.44
C TYR A 249 1.93 -14.75 1.53
N TYR A 250 2.79 -13.86 2.04
CA TYR A 250 4.23 -14.06 2.09
C TYR A 250 4.87 -13.05 3.05
N SER A 251 6.16 -13.22 3.35
CA SER A 251 6.92 -12.29 4.19
C SER A 251 8.30 -11.99 3.59
N PHE A 252 8.92 -10.90 4.05
CA PHE A 252 10.27 -10.54 3.63
C PHE A 252 10.96 -9.64 4.66
N ASP A 253 12.29 -9.65 4.65
CA ASP A 253 13.12 -8.83 5.53
C ASP A 253 13.82 -7.72 4.75
N VAL A 254 13.76 -6.49 5.26
CA VAL A 254 14.54 -5.35 4.74
C VAL A 254 15.05 -4.50 5.90
N SER A 255 16.38 -4.29 5.94
CA SER A 255 17.05 -3.34 6.84
C SER A 255 16.72 -3.46 8.34
N GLY A 256 16.28 -4.63 8.82
CA GLY A 256 15.84 -4.83 10.20
C GLY A 256 14.32 -4.69 10.41
N VAL A 257 13.54 -4.75 9.33
CA VAL A 257 12.07 -4.82 9.36
C VAL A 257 11.67 -6.16 8.76
N HIS A 258 10.89 -6.94 9.51
CA HIS A 258 10.18 -8.11 9.01
C HIS A 258 8.78 -7.67 8.60
N THR A 259 8.44 -7.85 7.32
CA THR A 259 7.15 -7.44 6.76
C THR A 259 6.36 -8.67 6.34
N ILE A 260 5.12 -8.77 6.82
CA ILE A 260 4.18 -9.86 6.51
C ILE A 260 3.07 -9.30 5.62
N MET A 261 2.83 -9.94 4.48
CA MET A 261 1.74 -9.66 3.56
C MET A 261 0.71 -10.79 3.71
N LEU A 262 -0.49 -10.47 4.19
CA LEU A 262 -1.60 -11.40 4.37
C LEU A 262 -2.65 -11.22 3.26
N GLY A 263 -3.33 -12.31 2.94
CA GLY A 263 -4.42 -12.38 1.97
C GLY A 263 -5.79 -12.31 2.66
N SER A 264 -6.49 -11.19 2.50
CA SER A 264 -7.87 -11.01 3.00
C SER A 264 -8.93 -11.83 2.25
N TYR A 265 -8.67 -12.27 1.02
CA TYR A 265 -9.64 -13.02 0.19
C TYR A 265 -9.17 -14.44 -0.12
N THR A 266 -8.37 -15.03 0.77
CA THR A 266 -8.08 -16.46 0.83
C THR A 266 -8.37 -16.96 2.23
N ASP A 267 -8.46 -18.28 2.42
CA ASP A 267 -8.82 -18.85 3.72
C ASP A 267 -7.83 -18.38 4.80
N TYR A 268 -8.38 -17.88 5.91
CA TYR A 268 -7.61 -17.34 7.04
C TYR A 268 -8.02 -17.94 8.39
N ASN A 269 -8.96 -18.89 8.42
CA ASN A 269 -9.34 -19.60 9.65
C ASN A 269 -8.16 -20.44 10.19
N ASP A 270 -8.29 -20.92 11.42
CA ASP A 270 -7.26 -21.68 12.16
C ASP A 270 -6.82 -23.00 11.51
N TYR A 271 -7.57 -23.52 10.54
CA TYR A 271 -7.24 -24.71 9.76
C TYR A 271 -6.58 -24.40 8.40
N SER A 272 -6.66 -23.16 7.94
CA SER A 272 -6.16 -22.72 6.64
C SER A 272 -4.63 -22.83 6.50
N ASP A 273 -4.16 -22.95 5.27
CA ASP A 273 -2.72 -22.92 4.96
C ASP A 273 -2.10 -21.57 5.34
N GLN A 274 -2.81 -20.46 5.12
CA GLN A 274 -2.36 -19.12 5.48
C GLN A 274 -2.15 -18.98 6.99
N TYR A 275 -3.11 -19.43 7.81
CA TYR A 275 -2.99 -19.34 9.27
C TYR A 275 -1.82 -20.16 9.80
N ARG A 276 -1.68 -21.40 9.31
CA ARG A 276 -0.54 -22.28 9.67
C ARG A 276 0.79 -21.68 9.23
N TRP A 277 0.85 -21.10 8.04
CA TRP A 277 2.03 -20.38 7.55
C TRP A 277 2.35 -19.17 8.44
N LEU A 278 1.37 -18.31 8.74
CA LEU A 278 1.56 -17.12 9.58
C LEU A 278 2.11 -17.50 10.96
N LYS A 279 1.54 -18.53 11.59
CA LYS A 279 2.05 -19.03 12.88
C LYS A 279 3.51 -19.47 12.79
N ALA A 280 3.86 -20.22 11.74
CA ALA A 280 5.23 -20.68 11.52
C ALA A 280 6.21 -19.55 11.16
N ASP A 281 5.74 -18.52 10.46
CA ASP A 281 6.52 -17.34 10.09
C ASP A 281 6.82 -16.47 11.32
N LEU A 282 5.81 -16.15 12.12
CA LEU A 282 5.97 -15.39 13.37
C LEU A 282 6.91 -16.08 14.37
N GLN A 283 6.96 -17.41 14.39
CA GLN A 283 7.90 -18.17 15.24
C GLN A 283 9.36 -18.02 14.80
N LYS A 284 9.62 -17.67 13.54
CA LYS A 284 10.98 -17.46 13.01
C LYS A 284 11.48 -16.03 13.25
N VAL A 285 10.60 -15.10 13.60
CA VAL A 285 10.95 -13.68 13.78
C VAL A 285 11.89 -13.52 14.98
N ASP A 286 13.15 -13.21 14.68
CA ASP A 286 14.15 -12.80 15.67
C ASP A 286 14.15 -11.28 15.79
N ARG A 287 13.47 -10.77 16.81
CA ARG A 287 13.34 -9.34 17.10
C ARG A 287 14.67 -8.61 17.39
N LYS A 288 15.79 -9.34 17.57
CA LYS A 288 17.13 -8.73 17.61
C LYS A 288 17.69 -8.43 16.23
N LYS A 289 17.28 -9.19 15.21
CA LYS A 289 17.64 -8.99 13.80
C LYS A 289 16.65 -8.06 13.12
N THR A 290 15.35 -8.30 13.33
CA THR A 290 14.24 -7.52 12.78
C THR A 290 13.44 -6.90 13.92
N PRO A 291 13.92 -5.80 14.53
CA PRO A 291 13.22 -5.17 15.64
C PRO A 291 11.83 -4.64 15.28
N TRP A 292 11.54 -4.41 14.00
CA TRP A 292 10.23 -3.98 13.52
C TRP A 292 9.47 -5.14 12.87
N LEU A 293 8.22 -5.31 13.28
CA LEU A 293 7.26 -6.22 12.67
C LEU A 293 6.13 -5.39 12.03
N VAL A 294 6.09 -5.35 10.70
CA VAL A 294 5.08 -4.65 9.92
C VAL A 294 4.18 -5.67 9.23
N VAL A 295 2.87 -5.43 9.21
CA VAL A 295 1.90 -6.33 8.59
C VAL A 295 1.05 -5.55 7.59
N LEU A 296 0.73 -6.17 6.45
CA LEU A 296 -0.15 -5.61 5.43
C LEU A 296 -1.21 -6.63 5.04
N PHE A 297 -2.44 -6.16 4.84
CA PHE A 297 -3.54 -6.90 4.24
C PHE A 297 -4.52 -5.91 3.62
N HIS A 298 -5.51 -6.37 2.87
CA HIS A 298 -6.38 -5.46 2.13
C HIS A 298 -7.50 -4.87 3.00
N VAL A 299 -8.29 -5.71 3.68
CA VAL A 299 -9.50 -5.27 4.40
C VAL A 299 -9.14 -4.78 5.81
N PRO A 300 -9.37 -3.50 6.18
CA PRO A 300 -8.96 -2.94 7.46
C PRO A 300 -9.78 -3.50 8.63
N TRP A 301 -9.10 -4.02 9.67
CA TRP A 301 -9.73 -4.52 10.90
C TRP A 301 -10.36 -3.41 11.74
N TYR A 302 -9.69 -2.26 11.82
CA TYR A 302 -10.18 -1.08 12.52
C TYR A 302 -10.58 -0.01 11.52
N ASN A 303 -11.89 0.11 11.28
CA ASN A 303 -12.46 1.01 10.28
C ASN A 303 -13.65 1.79 10.88
N SER A 304 -13.55 3.12 10.94
CA SER A 304 -14.63 3.98 11.42
C SER A 304 -15.41 4.66 10.28
N ASN A 305 -15.06 4.38 9.03
CA ASN A 305 -15.84 4.77 7.85
C ASN A 305 -17.17 3.99 7.80
N GLU A 306 -18.22 4.52 7.20
CA GLU A 306 -19.46 3.75 7.01
C GLU A 306 -19.33 2.67 5.92
N ALA A 307 -18.36 2.80 5.01
CA ALA A 307 -18.06 1.80 3.99
C ALA A 307 -17.40 0.55 4.59
N HIS A 308 -17.70 -0.62 4.04
CA HIS A 308 -17.03 -1.90 4.34
C HIS A 308 -17.09 -2.34 5.81
N GLN A 309 -18.23 -2.06 6.47
CA GLN A 309 -18.42 -2.42 7.87
C GLN A 309 -18.71 -3.90 8.05
N GLY A 310 -17.94 -4.55 8.94
CA GLY A 310 -18.07 -5.97 9.28
C GLY A 310 -17.35 -6.93 8.34
N GLU A 311 -16.77 -6.46 7.22
CA GLU A 311 -16.09 -7.34 6.24
C GLU A 311 -14.82 -8.00 6.80
N ALA A 312 -14.22 -7.39 7.83
CA ALA A 312 -12.95 -7.82 8.41
C ALA A 312 -13.09 -8.67 9.70
N ASP A 313 -14.30 -8.78 10.25
CA ASP A 313 -14.55 -9.26 11.62
C ASP A 313 -14.02 -10.70 11.83
N ASP A 314 -14.23 -11.59 10.86
CA ASP A 314 -13.79 -12.99 10.95
C ASP A 314 -12.27 -13.13 10.87
N MET A 315 -11.61 -12.37 9.97
CA MET A 315 -10.15 -12.38 9.83
C MET A 315 -9.49 -11.79 11.07
N MET A 316 -10.01 -10.66 11.57
CA MET A 316 -9.53 -10.02 12.80
C MET A 316 -9.65 -10.98 13.99
N THR A 317 -10.81 -11.63 14.15
CA THR A 317 -11.05 -12.60 15.24
C THR A 317 -10.04 -13.76 15.19
N SER A 318 -9.70 -14.24 13.99
CA SER A 318 -8.76 -15.35 13.84
C SER A 318 -7.30 -14.92 14.04
N MET A 319 -6.87 -13.82 13.43
CA MET A 319 -5.45 -13.49 13.27
C MET A 319 -4.93 -12.38 14.19
N GLU A 320 -5.77 -11.49 14.71
CA GLU A 320 -5.34 -10.43 15.64
C GLU A 320 -4.61 -10.98 16.87
N PRO A 321 -5.06 -12.08 17.51
CA PRO A 321 -4.34 -12.67 18.64
C PRO A 321 -2.91 -13.11 18.30
N LEU A 322 -2.66 -13.62 17.08
CA LEU A 322 -1.33 -14.04 16.64
C LEU A 322 -0.40 -12.82 16.48
N LEU A 323 -0.89 -11.77 15.81
CA LEU A 323 -0.12 -10.55 15.57
C LEU A 323 0.16 -9.79 16.87
N TYR A 324 -0.82 -9.75 17.78
CA TYR A 324 -0.66 -9.16 19.11
C TYR A 324 0.38 -9.93 19.93
N ALA A 325 0.31 -11.26 19.97
CA ALA A 325 1.28 -12.09 20.70
C ALA A 325 2.71 -11.95 20.16
N ALA A 326 2.87 -11.76 18.84
CA ALA A 326 4.15 -11.49 18.20
C ALA A 326 4.64 -10.04 18.35
N GLY A 327 3.78 -9.13 18.83
CA GLY A 327 4.08 -7.71 18.98
C GLY A 327 4.22 -7.00 17.63
N ALA A 328 3.23 -7.11 16.76
CA ALA A 328 3.16 -6.34 15.52
C ALA A 328 3.14 -4.83 15.82
N ASP A 329 4.06 -4.09 15.18
CA ASP A 329 4.24 -2.67 15.46
C ASP A 329 3.21 -1.81 14.70
N ILE A 330 3.05 -2.11 13.41
CA ILE A 330 2.26 -1.33 12.46
C ILE A 330 1.53 -2.28 11.51
N VAL A 331 0.26 -1.98 11.24
CA VAL A 331 -0.57 -2.67 10.26
C VAL A 331 -1.03 -1.68 9.20
N PHE A 332 -0.84 -1.99 7.93
CA PHE A 332 -1.41 -1.23 6.82
C PHE A 332 -2.53 -2.01 6.13
N ALA A 333 -3.60 -1.29 5.79
CA ALA A 333 -4.68 -1.81 4.97
C ALA A 333 -5.17 -0.82 3.93
N GLY A 334 -5.78 -1.32 2.86
CA GLY A 334 -6.38 -0.54 1.79
C GLY A 334 -7.91 -0.51 1.92
N HIS A 335 -8.59 -0.81 0.82
CA HIS A 335 -10.01 -1.16 0.67
C HIS A 335 -10.98 0.00 0.90
N VAL A 336 -10.90 0.63 2.07
CA VAL A 336 -11.68 1.82 2.36
C VAL A 336 -11.00 3.00 1.69
N HIS A 337 -11.69 3.65 0.75
CA HIS A 337 -11.15 4.75 -0.04
C HIS A 337 -11.05 6.08 0.74
N ALA A 338 -10.28 6.06 1.81
CA ALA A 338 -9.97 7.18 2.68
C ALA A 338 -8.73 6.86 3.52
N TYR A 339 -8.18 7.87 4.16
CA TYR A 339 -7.14 7.72 5.16
C TYR A 339 -7.72 7.59 6.57
N GLU A 340 -7.20 6.67 7.37
CA GLU A 340 -7.47 6.57 8.81
C GLU A 340 -6.26 6.01 9.57
N ARG A 341 -5.96 6.57 10.75
CA ARG A 341 -4.93 6.08 11.67
C ARG A 341 -5.47 5.92 13.07
N THR A 342 -5.16 4.78 13.68
CA THR A 342 -5.56 4.46 15.04
C THR A 342 -4.51 4.90 16.08
N LYS A 343 -4.91 4.88 17.36
CA LYS A 343 -3.97 4.65 18.48
C LYS A 343 -3.40 3.24 18.36
N ARG A 344 -2.45 2.89 19.22
CA ARG A 344 -2.21 1.47 19.48
C ARG A 344 -3.50 0.83 19.99
N VAL A 345 -3.92 -0.27 19.39
CA VAL A 345 -5.25 -0.85 19.61
C VAL A 345 -5.18 -2.37 19.60
N TYR A 346 -5.97 -3.00 20.46
CA TYR A 346 -6.16 -4.44 20.51
C TYR A 346 -7.58 -4.74 21.02
N ASN A 347 -8.25 -5.72 20.41
CA ASN A 347 -9.59 -6.15 20.81
C ASN A 347 -10.59 -4.98 20.99
N GLY A 348 -10.63 -4.07 20.01
CA GLY A 348 -11.58 -2.95 20.01
C GLY A 348 -11.23 -1.77 20.93
N LYS A 349 -10.10 -1.82 21.65
CA LYS A 349 -9.77 -0.84 22.70
C LYS A 349 -8.34 -0.31 22.56
N PRO A 350 -8.09 0.97 22.92
CA PRO A 350 -6.73 1.47 23.02
C PRO A 350 -5.89 0.61 23.97
N ASP A 351 -4.75 0.12 23.48
CA ASP A 351 -3.83 -0.73 24.22
C ASP A 351 -2.39 -0.33 23.87
N PRO A 352 -1.52 0.04 24.82
CA PRO A 352 -0.15 0.47 24.53
C PRO A 352 0.73 -0.62 23.91
N CYS A 353 0.34 -1.88 23.97
CA CYS A 353 1.01 -3.02 23.34
C CYS A 353 0.34 -3.51 22.06
N GLY A 354 -0.78 -2.89 21.66
CA GLY A 354 -1.43 -3.15 20.37
C GLY A 354 -0.67 -2.53 19.19
N ALA A 355 -1.00 -2.95 17.97
CA ALA A 355 -0.43 -2.36 16.76
C ALA A 355 -1.06 -0.98 16.47
N VAL A 356 -0.33 -0.13 15.75
CA VAL A 356 -0.94 1.03 15.08
C VAL A 356 -1.52 0.54 13.76
N HIS A 357 -2.83 0.68 13.56
CA HIS A 357 -3.49 0.38 12.29
C HIS A 357 -3.62 1.64 11.45
N ILE A 358 -3.32 1.52 10.17
CA ILE A 358 -3.38 2.60 9.18
C ILE A 358 -4.12 2.10 7.94
N THR A 359 -5.25 2.72 7.65
CA THR A 359 -5.97 2.58 6.38
C THR A 359 -5.43 3.61 5.40
N ILE A 360 -4.99 3.16 4.23
CA ILE A 360 -4.33 3.92 3.17
C ILE A 360 -4.86 3.52 1.78
N GLY A 361 -6.18 3.27 1.70
CA GLY A 361 -6.88 2.89 0.47
C GLY A 361 -7.26 4.07 -0.43
N ASP A 362 -6.59 5.20 -0.25
CA ASP A 362 -6.85 6.49 -0.87
C ASP A 362 -5.93 6.77 -2.07
N GLY A 363 -5.47 5.72 -2.77
CA GLY A 363 -4.51 5.85 -3.87
C GLY A 363 -5.02 6.50 -5.15
N GLY A 364 -6.33 6.68 -5.30
CA GLY A 364 -6.91 7.44 -6.42
C GLY A 364 -7.67 6.62 -7.45
N ASN A 365 -8.20 5.45 -7.09
CA ASN A 365 -8.98 4.63 -8.01
C ASN A 365 -10.27 5.33 -8.52
N LYS A 366 -10.93 4.66 -9.47
CA LYS A 366 -12.09 5.18 -10.19
C LYS A 366 -13.39 5.22 -9.38
N GLU A 367 -13.48 4.51 -8.27
CA GLU A 367 -14.69 4.43 -7.44
C GLU A 367 -14.85 5.67 -6.55
N GLY A 368 -13.72 6.32 -6.23
CA GLY A 368 -13.69 7.57 -5.50
C GLY A 368 -13.73 7.40 -3.99
N LEU A 369 -13.80 8.53 -3.28
CA LEU A 369 -13.59 8.58 -1.83
C LEU A 369 -14.79 8.11 -1.00
N ALA A 370 -14.51 7.35 0.06
CA ALA A 370 -15.45 6.96 1.10
C ALA A 370 -15.58 8.08 2.14
N ARG A 371 -16.61 8.93 2.03
CA ARG A 371 -16.68 10.22 2.76
C ARG A 371 -17.40 10.19 4.10
N LYS A 372 -18.11 9.11 4.43
CA LYS A 372 -18.96 9.05 5.62
C LYS A 372 -18.27 8.29 6.72
N TYR A 373 -18.33 8.82 7.94
CA TYR A 373 -17.72 8.20 9.10
C TYR A 373 -18.73 8.07 10.23
N LYS A 374 -18.59 7.03 11.04
CA LYS A 374 -19.34 6.84 12.27
C LYS A 374 -19.11 8.01 13.22
N LEU A 375 -20.20 8.44 13.86
CA LEU A 375 -20.22 9.48 14.88
C LEU A 375 -20.81 8.93 16.20
N PRO A 376 -20.22 9.29 17.36
CA PRO A 376 -18.97 10.04 17.52
C PRO A 376 -17.76 9.23 17.01
N GLN A 377 -16.61 9.90 16.80
CA GLN A 377 -15.37 9.23 16.45
C GLN A 377 -15.01 8.20 17.53
N PRO A 378 -14.78 6.91 17.18
CA PRO A 378 -14.36 5.91 18.16
C PRO A 378 -13.05 6.32 18.83
N GLU A 379 -12.88 6.00 20.12
CA GLU A 379 -11.72 6.43 20.91
C GLU A 379 -10.36 5.95 20.36
N TRP A 380 -10.36 4.80 19.68
CA TRP A 380 -9.17 4.23 19.05
C TRP A 380 -8.80 4.94 17.73
N SER A 381 -9.72 5.65 17.08
CA SER A 381 -9.45 6.40 15.84
C SER A 381 -8.87 7.77 16.18
N VAL A 382 -7.67 8.10 15.70
CA VAL A 382 -6.98 9.36 16.03
C VAL A 382 -7.13 10.38 14.91
N PHE A 383 -6.93 9.95 13.67
CA PHE A 383 -7.03 10.81 12.50
C PHE A 383 -7.76 10.04 11.40
N ARG A 384 -8.66 10.72 10.70
CA ARG A 384 -9.40 10.15 9.57
C ARG A 384 -9.79 11.25 8.59
N GLU A 385 -9.48 11.05 7.31
CA GLU A 385 -9.77 12.03 6.27
C GLU A 385 -10.06 11.32 4.94
N ALA A 386 -11.15 11.72 4.29
CA ALA A 386 -11.48 11.26 2.95
C ALA A 386 -10.89 12.20 1.92
N SER A 387 -9.60 12.01 1.61
CA SER A 387 -8.84 12.70 0.56
C SER A 387 -7.89 11.69 -0.08
N PHE A 388 -7.47 11.91 -1.33
CA PHE A 388 -6.49 11.02 -1.95
C PHE A 388 -5.09 11.32 -1.45
N GLY A 389 -4.22 10.31 -1.38
CA GLY A 389 -2.93 10.49 -0.73
C GLY A 389 -2.00 9.29 -0.87
N HIS A 390 -0.87 9.42 -0.19
CA HIS A 390 0.08 8.34 0.04
C HIS A 390 0.78 8.53 1.38
N GLY A 391 1.42 7.48 1.87
CA GLY A 391 2.18 7.46 3.11
C GLY A 391 3.68 7.30 2.92
N GLU A 392 4.43 7.81 3.89
CA GLU A 392 5.86 7.62 4.03
C GLU A 392 6.15 7.06 5.43
N LEU A 393 6.73 5.87 5.49
CA LEU A 393 7.22 5.24 6.71
C LEU A 393 8.74 5.22 6.69
N MET A 394 9.37 6.07 7.50
CA MET A 394 10.82 6.07 7.70
C MET A 394 11.16 5.33 9.00
N ILE A 395 11.77 4.16 8.89
CA ILE A 395 12.30 3.43 10.05
C ILE A 395 13.70 3.97 10.33
N ILE A 396 13.87 4.68 11.45
CA ILE A 396 15.08 5.45 11.75
C ILE A 396 16.13 4.56 12.43
N ASN A 397 15.70 3.71 13.36
CA ASN A 397 16.54 2.76 14.09
C ASN A 397 15.66 1.63 14.68
N SER A 398 16.20 0.78 15.55
CA SER A 398 15.48 -0.34 16.17
C SER A 398 14.31 0.05 17.09
N THR A 399 14.16 1.33 17.43
CA THR A 399 13.18 1.83 18.40
C THR A 399 12.27 2.92 17.87
N HIS A 400 12.70 3.71 16.89
CA HIS A 400 11.92 4.86 16.39
C HIS A 400 11.68 4.78 14.88
N ALA A 401 10.44 5.08 14.50
CA ALA A 401 10.01 5.31 13.14
C ALA A 401 9.22 6.62 13.05
N SER A 402 9.18 7.23 11.87
CA SER A 402 8.29 8.33 11.55
C SER A 402 7.30 7.86 10.49
N TRP A 403 6.02 8.08 10.75
CA TRP A 403 4.96 7.96 9.75
C TRP A 403 4.47 9.35 9.37
N SER A 404 4.27 9.59 8.07
CA SER A 404 3.53 10.75 7.58
C SER A 404 2.61 10.35 6.44
N TRP A 405 1.41 10.92 6.43
CA TRP A 405 0.48 10.85 5.30
C TRP A 405 0.44 12.20 4.58
N HIS A 406 0.49 12.14 3.26
CA HIS A 406 0.54 13.28 2.36
C HIS A 406 -0.68 13.26 1.44
N ARG A 407 -1.45 14.34 1.48
CA ARG A 407 -2.64 14.52 0.63
C ARG A 407 -2.23 14.97 -0.78
N ASN A 408 -2.96 14.52 -1.79
CA ASN A 408 -2.67 14.76 -3.22
C ASN A 408 -3.47 15.89 -3.86
N ASP A 409 -4.31 16.58 -3.09
CA ASP A 409 -5.21 17.60 -3.62
C ASP A 409 -4.54 18.97 -3.87
N ASP A 410 -3.26 19.10 -3.52
CA ASP A 410 -2.40 20.25 -3.75
C ASP A 410 -1.37 19.92 -4.85
N ASP A 411 -0.80 20.92 -5.54
CA ASP A 411 0.24 20.69 -6.58
C ASP A 411 1.54 20.06 -6.01
N GLU A 412 1.69 20.10 -4.68
CA GLU A 412 2.79 19.52 -3.91
C GLU A 412 2.21 18.62 -2.81
N PRO A 413 2.90 17.55 -2.39
CA PRO A 413 2.45 16.70 -1.30
C PRO A 413 2.39 17.47 0.03
N VAL A 414 1.18 17.67 0.55
CA VAL A 414 0.97 18.31 1.86
C VAL A 414 0.89 17.25 2.94
N ARG A 415 1.90 17.24 3.82
CA ARG A 415 1.93 16.41 5.03
C ARG A 415 0.79 16.80 5.97
N SER A 416 -0.30 16.04 5.92
CA SER A 416 -1.56 16.35 6.62
C SER A 416 -1.69 15.59 7.95
N ASP A 417 -0.99 14.46 8.08
CA ASP A 417 -0.84 13.76 9.35
C ASP A 417 0.59 13.26 9.53
N GLN A 418 1.07 13.27 10.77
CA GLN A 418 2.42 12.80 11.12
C GLN A 418 2.47 12.28 12.56
N VAL A 419 3.18 11.17 12.76
CA VAL A 419 3.43 10.63 14.10
C VAL A 419 4.80 9.94 14.19
N SER A 420 5.46 10.09 15.32
CA SER A 420 6.60 9.24 15.68
C SER A 420 6.08 7.97 16.36
N ILE A 421 6.49 6.81 15.85
CA ILE A 421 6.10 5.50 16.37
C ILE A 421 7.31 4.91 17.08
N THR A 422 7.14 4.46 18.31
CA THR A 422 8.14 3.69 19.05
C THR A 422 7.88 2.21 18.87
N SER A 423 8.88 1.38 18.54
CA SER A 423 8.69 -0.07 18.44
C SER A 423 8.21 -0.66 19.76
N LEU A 424 7.47 -1.77 19.70
CA LEU A 424 6.94 -2.46 20.88
C LEU A 424 8.06 -3.02 21.75
N ILE A 425 9.17 -3.47 21.16
CA ILE A 425 10.39 -3.82 21.90
C ILE A 425 10.91 -2.61 22.68
N GLY A 426 10.99 -1.45 22.03
CA GLY A 426 11.44 -0.20 22.66
C GLY A 426 10.49 0.32 23.73
N SER A 427 9.22 -0.10 23.69
CA SER A 427 8.15 0.33 24.60
C SER A 427 7.99 -0.58 25.83
N GLY A 428 8.80 -1.63 25.95
CA GLY A 428 8.75 -2.59 27.07
C GLY A 428 7.61 -3.62 26.95
N CYS A 429 6.88 -3.64 25.83
CA CYS A 429 5.90 -4.68 25.54
C CYS A 429 6.65 -5.96 25.12
N SER A 430 6.56 -7.00 25.94
CA SER A 430 7.18 -8.29 25.63
C SER A 430 6.28 -9.10 24.71
N SER A 431 6.85 -9.66 23.64
CA SER A 431 6.16 -10.68 22.83
C SER A 431 5.78 -11.85 23.75
N ILE A 432 4.49 -12.20 23.79
CA ILE A 432 3.98 -13.27 24.69
C ILE A 432 4.36 -14.66 24.13
N GLY A 433 4.98 -14.71 22.95
CA GLY A 433 5.24 -15.95 22.21
C GLY A 433 3.95 -16.43 21.57
N VAL A 434 4.00 -16.81 20.29
CA VAL A 434 2.85 -17.38 19.60
C VAL A 434 2.62 -18.79 20.15
N MET A 435 1.80 -18.91 21.19
CA MET A 435 1.56 -20.17 21.90
C MET A 435 1.07 -21.28 20.96
N ASN A 436 1.54 -22.51 21.24
CA ASN A 436 1.33 -23.74 20.47
C ASN A 436 -0.11 -24.03 20.07
#